data_AF-A0AAE1CGT7-F1
#
_entry.id   AF-A0AAE1CGT7-F1
#
_cell.length_a   1.000
_cell.length_b   1.000
_cell.length_c   1.000
_cell.angle_alpha   90.00
_cell.angle_beta   90.00
_cell.angle_gamma   90.00
#
_symmetry.space_group_name_H-M   'P 1'
#
loop_
_entity.id
_entity.type
_entity.pdbx_description
1 polymer ?
#
loop_
_entity_poly.entity_id
_entity_poly.type
_entity_poly.pdbx_seq_one_letter_code
_entity_poly.pdbx_strand_id
1 'polypeptide(L)'
;MRPRLQLLRRELAQTSSSPSSSSSSPRTFTQSTAVRAGLRTRPQLPFLSVPTSGRAHRVRYLTTEHKARLKHEIKLGIKITVYIWIAAGCLAAGAFAISQESLERQYPTPHEWTFLTRMRYRGAHCERDQTDPSRVTDWLAIMQWIQGAVERLENLKVDGRGLRDAPSDRPHGTKDITAMPESWRRGYYEAMMMYAKASERVDGWVLDKSRNIVFPPEMMVGPSNPRPQPIPPGYKGAPKEVDCETIFESPNDIYMRILSTEGLTARQKMDAGLAYASWLEFKGITGPANIIYEDAVHLAASEREALPDGTPIVDPKTWTLNEAAGPPSQNLLTSLTAYATFRARHGDLSSAFPILVSLLKARRSLPTPDATSDLLAPSQPTASVKNFFADTVSLAARLVLPPAYPPAPDDGTSPPLRDPKELCEEAALSLHIGEILYSSQAATREEGLGWTREAVDIAEEQLHKLGTSAADKDARTTCRDCLATGLGNWAEMVSRLAREEAAAKEALAQMPPPPPAKTSSWFGGLWGEGVVKEQDHSRWAAEEKVIVERERRAKELLDELEPPANGLSSIFSA
;
A
#
# COMPACT_ATOMS: atom_id res chain seq x y z
N MET A 1 34.58 18.18 -40.39
CA MET A 1 33.70 19.19 -41.04
C MET A 1 32.75 19.76 -39.99
N ARG A 2 32.65 21.08 -39.87
CA ARG A 2 31.61 21.75 -39.07
C ARG A 2 30.24 21.57 -39.74
N PRO A 3 29.14 21.76 -38.98
CA PRO A 3 28.32 22.91 -39.30
C PRO A 3 27.96 23.78 -38.09
N ARG A 4 27.83 25.07 -38.39
CA ARG A 4 27.32 26.15 -37.54
C ARG A 4 25.80 26.10 -37.52
N LEU A 5 25.19 26.46 -36.40
CA LEU A 5 23.82 27.00 -36.38
C LEU A 5 23.80 28.36 -35.70
N GLN A 6 23.13 29.28 -36.38
CA GLN A 6 22.95 30.69 -36.07
C GLN A 6 21.74 30.83 -35.16
N LEU A 7 21.88 31.57 -34.05
CA LEU A 7 20.75 31.96 -33.21
C LEU A 7 20.20 33.30 -33.68
N LEU A 8 18.90 33.28 -33.99
CA LEU A 8 18.08 34.41 -34.40
C LEU A 8 17.86 35.37 -33.24
N ARG A 9 18.12 36.63 -33.56
CA ARG A 9 17.82 37.85 -32.83
C ARG A 9 16.31 38.08 -32.83
N ARG A 10 15.70 38.30 -31.66
CA ARG A 10 14.38 38.94 -31.57
C ARG A 10 14.35 39.92 -30.41
N GLU A 11 14.24 41.19 -30.79
CA GLU A 11 13.98 42.33 -29.91
C GLU A 11 12.54 42.29 -29.41
N LEU A 12 12.31 42.67 -28.16
CA LEU A 12 11.07 43.32 -27.74
C LEU A 12 11.36 44.39 -26.68
N ALA A 13 10.57 45.45 -26.81
CA ALA A 13 10.84 46.81 -26.43
C ALA A 13 10.52 47.13 -24.96
N GLN A 14 11.14 48.23 -24.55
CA GLN A 14 10.89 49.00 -23.34
C GLN A 14 9.43 49.47 -23.23
N THR A 15 8.92 49.50 -22.00
CA THR A 15 8.01 50.56 -21.56
C THR A 15 8.46 51.09 -20.20
N SER A 16 8.32 52.40 -20.07
CA SER A 16 8.84 53.30 -19.06
C SER A 16 7.75 53.70 -18.05
N SER A 17 8.10 53.84 -16.76
CA SER A 17 7.70 54.98 -15.92
C SER A 17 8.34 54.94 -14.51
N SER A 18 9.18 55.96 -14.29
CA SER A 18 9.58 56.79 -13.12
C SER A 18 8.98 56.56 -11.69
N PRO A 19 9.48 57.24 -10.61
CA PRO A 19 10.67 58.11 -10.49
C PRO A 19 11.51 57.98 -9.18
N SER A 20 12.72 58.57 -9.25
CA SER A 20 13.47 59.32 -8.21
C SER A 20 13.52 58.86 -6.75
N SER A 21 14.72 58.48 -6.30
CA SER A 21 15.31 59.07 -5.09
C SER A 21 16.84 59.13 -5.21
N SER A 22 17.34 60.35 -5.12
CA SER A 22 18.75 60.73 -5.20
C SER A 22 19.44 60.56 -3.84
N SER A 23 20.55 59.82 -3.79
CA SER A 23 21.59 60.09 -2.80
C SER A 23 22.94 60.18 -3.51
N SER A 24 23.56 61.35 -3.40
CA SER A 24 24.84 61.68 -4.00
C SER A 24 25.97 61.20 -3.09
N SER A 25 26.97 60.53 -3.68
CA SER A 25 28.30 60.41 -3.08
C SER A 25 29.34 60.47 -4.20
N PRO A 26 30.27 61.45 -4.17
CA PRO A 26 31.24 61.63 -5.25
C PRO A 26 32.41 60.65 -5.12
N ARG A 27 32.75 59.98 -6.22
CA ARG A 27 34.00 59.24 -6.39
C ARG A 27 35.15 60.23 -6.54
N THR A 28 36.14 60.14 -5.66
CA THR A 28 37.43 60.81 -5.78
C THR A 28 38.31 60.08 -6.79
N PHE A 29 38.57 60.73 -7.92
CA PHE A 29 39.68 60.40 -8.81
C PHE A 29 40.95 61.01 -8.23
N THR A 30 41.93 60.19 -7.84
CA THR A 30 43.25 60.68 -7.46
C THR A 30 44.03 61.06 -8.73
N GLN A 31 44.24 62.35 -8.89
CA GLN A 31 45.26 62.93 -9.76
C GLN A 31 46.64 62.62 -9.18
N SER A 32 47.56 62.13 -10.02
CA SER A 32 49.00 62.32 -9.80
C SER A 32 49.53 63.22 -10.90
N THR A 33 50.00 64.37 -10.45
CA THR A 33 50.53 65.53 -11.14
C THR A 33 51.78 65.25 -11.98
N ALA A 34 51.82 65.79 -13.19
CA ALA A 34 53.06 66.20 -13.84
C ALA A 34 52.89 67.64 -14.32
N VAL A 35 53.42 68.57 -13.53
CA VAL A 35 53.40 70.01 -13.75
C VAL A 35 54.67 70.41 -14.53
N ARG A 36 54.45 71.16 -15.62
CA ARG A 36 55.31 72.18 -16.27
C ARG A 36 56.81 71.87 -16.47
N ALA A 37 57.19 71.73 -17.74
CA ALA A 37 58.40 72.37 -18.27
C ALA A 37 58.15 72.77 -19.73
N GLY A 38 58.18 74.08 -20.00
CA GLY A 38 58.22 74.61 -21.35
C GLY A 38 59.63 74.56 -21.92
N LEU A 39 59.68 74.48 -23.25
CA LEU A 39 60.80 74.78 -24.15
C LEU A 39 61.88 73.69 -24.35
N ARG A 40 61.70 72.98 -25.49
CA ARG A 40 62.74 72.41 -26.37
C ARG A 40 63.78 71.49 -25.72
N THR A 41 63.46 70.20 -25.62
CA THR A 41 64.31 69.09 -26.12
C THR A 41 63.56 67.75 -25.97
N ARG A 42 63.78 66.85 -26.93
CA ARG A 42 63.04 65.64 -27.32
C ARG A 42 62.77 64.61 -26.18
N PRO A 43 61.51 64.25 -25.86
CA PRO A 43 61.20 63.04 -25.10
C PRO A 43 61.11 61.82 -26.02
N GLN A 44 61.96 60.84 -25.76
CA GLN A 44 62.09 59.59 -26.51
C GLN A 44 60.84 58.74 -26.37
N LEU A 45 60.39 58.20 -27.51
CA LEU A 45 59.23 57.34 -27.61
C LEU A 45 59.64 55.90 -27.26
N PRO A 46 58.96 55.23 -26.31
CA PRO A 46 59.34 53.90 -25.83
C PRO A 46 59.11 52.75 -26.84
N PHE A 47 58.93 53.06 -28.13
CA PHE A 47 58.80 52.07 -29.22
C PHE A 47 60.10 51.83 -30.00
N LEU A 48 61.26 52.27 -29.50
CA LEU A 48 62.57 51.95 -30.10
C LEU A 48 63.54 51.17 -29.20
N SER A 49 63.13 50.75 -28.00
CA SER A 49 63.83 49.67 -27.29
C SER A 49 63.11 48.36 -27.55
N VAL A 50 63.62 47.57 -28.49
CA VAL A 50 63.21 46.17 -28.67
C VAL A 50 63.62 45.40 -27.41
N PRO A 51 62.70 44.84 -26.61
CA PRO A 51 63.09 43.96 -25.54
C PRO A 51 63.59 42.67 -26.18
N THR A 52 64.91 42.50 -26.18
CA THR A 52 65.57 41.23 -26.50
C THR A 52 64.96 40.14 -25.62
N SER A 53 64.58 39.05 -26.27
CA SER A 53 64.09 37.80 -25.71
C SER A 53 65.19 37.14 -24.86
N GLY A 54 65.42 37.68 -23.67
CA GLY A 54 66.16 37.03 -22.60
C GLY A 54 65.22 36.11 -21.83
N ARG A 55 65.53 34.83 -21.87
CA ARG A 55 64.84 33.69 -21.24
C ARG A 55 64.88 33.75 -19.70
N ALA A 56 64.41 34.85 -19.11
CA ALA A 56 64.22 34.98 -17.68
C ALA A 56 62.72 34.81 -17.39
N HIS A 57 62.40 33.73 -16.69
CA HIS A 57 61.12 33.50 -16.04
C HIS A 57 60.65 34.80 -15.38
N ARG A 58 59.73 35.55 -16.02
CA ARG A 58 58.98 36.59 -15.32
C ARG A 58 58.02 35.89 -14.38
N VAL A 59 58.55 35.43 -13.26
CA VAL A 59 57.75 35.21 -12.06
C VAL A 59 57.19 36.60 -11.74
N ARG A 60 55.93 36.84 -12.12
CA ARG A 60 55.21 38.05 -11.69
C ARG A 60 55.17 37.99 -10.17
N TYR A 61 56.09 38.69 -9.53
CA TYR A 61 56.05 38.90 -8.09
C TYR A 61 54.71 39.59 -7.79
N LEU A 62 53.88 38.91 -7.01
CA LEU A 62 52.63 39.47 -6.47
C LEU A 62 52.99 40.81 -5.82
N THR A 63 52.59 41.92 -6.44
CA THR A 63 52.70 43.24 -5.82
C THR A 63 51.90 43.23 -4.53
N THR A 64 52.33 43.98 -3.52
CA THR A 64 51.70 44.03 -2.19
C THR A 64 50.20 44.34 -2.27
N GLU A 65 49.79 45.15 -3.24
CA GLU A 65 48.38 45.46 -3.55
C GLU A 65 47.61 44.25 -4.10
N HIS A 66 48.20 43.46 -5.00
CA HIS A 66 47.58 42.23 -5.49
C HIS A 66 47.45 41.16 -4.40
N LYS A 67 48.39 41.10 -3.45
CA LYS A 67 48.30 40.18 -2.31
C LYS A 67 47.19 40.58 -1.33
N ALA A 68 47.00 41.88 -1.07
CA ALA A 68 45.92 42.38 -0.24
C ALA A 68 44.55 42.18 -0.91
N ARG A 69 44.45 42.45 -2.22
CA ARG A 69 43.26 42.19 -3.01
C ARG A 69 42.89 40.71 -3.06
N LEU A 70 43.86 39.82 -3.32
CA LEU A 70 43.62 38.38 -3.33
C LEU A 70 43.18 37.88 -1.95
N LYS A 71 43.80 38.36 -0.85
CA LYS A 71 43.36 38.04 0.51
C LYS A 71 41.92 38.50 0.77
N HIS A 72 41.54 39.67 0.26
CA HIS A 72 40.18 40.19 0.39
C HIS A 72 39.18 39.37 -0.43
N GLU A 73 39.50 39.06 -1.69
CA GLU A 73 38.68 38.22 -2.57
C GLU A 73 38.51 36.80 -2.03
N ILE A 74 39.57 36.19 -1.47
CA ILE A 74 39.48 34.88 -0.79
C ILE A 74 38.60 34.98 0.46
N LYS A 75 38.79 36.01 1.30
CA LYS A 75 37.97 36.20 2.51
C LYS A 75 36.49 36.41 2.18
N LEU A 76 36.21 37.13 1.09
CA LEU A 76 34.86 37.34 0.58
C LEU A 76 34.29 36.02 0.01
N GLY A 77 35.08 35.27 -0.76
CA GLY A 77 34.68 33.97 -1.30
C GLY A 77 34.35 32.95 -0.21
N ILE A 78 35.16 32.88 0.85
CA ILE A 78 34.87 32.05 2.03
C ILE A 78 33.58 32.50 2.71
N LYS A 79 33.38 33.81 2.89
CA LYS A 79 32.17 34.34 3.52
C LYS A 79 30.91 34.00 2.72
N ILE A 80 30.95 34.17 1.39
CA ILE A 80 29.82 33.85 0.49
C ILE A 80 29.56 32.35 0.48
N THR A 81 30.60 31.51 0.38
CA THR A 81 30.42 30.05 0.40
C THR A 81 29.81 29.57 1.72
N VAL A 82 30.25 30.11 2.86
CA VAL A 82 29.61 29.84 4.15
C VAL A 82 28.14 30.24 4.16
N TYR A 83 27.78 31.41 3.63
CA TYR A 83 26.37 31.80 3.52
C TYR A 83 25.55 30.90 2.60
N ILE A 84 26.11 30.45 1.48
CA ILE A 84 25.45 29.52 0.56
C ILE A 84 25.22 28.18 1.27
N TRP A 85 26.21 27.66 1.98
CA TRP A 85 26.06 26.40 2.73
C TRP A 85 25.06 26.50 3.87
N ILE A 86 25.02 27.62 4.60
CA ILE A 86 24.00 27.87 5.62
C ILE A 86 22.61 27.95 4.98
N ALA A 87 22.47 28.70 3.87
CA ALA A 87 21.19 28.81 3.16
C ALA A 87 20.72 27.44 2.62
N ALA A 88 21.62 26.66 2.02
CA ALA A 88 21.32 25.31 1.55
C ALA A 88 20.93 24.38 2.71
N GLY A 89 21.63 24.47 3.85
CA GLY A 89 21.28 23.73 5.06
C GLY A 89 19.91 24.08 5.62
N CYS A 90 19.56 25.38 5.66
CA CYS A 90 18.23 25.83 6.06
C CYS A 90 17.13 25.36 5.10
N LEU A 91 17.37 25.41 3.78
CA LEU A 91 16.42 24.91 2.78
C LEU A 91 16.22 23.39 2.90
N ALA A 92 17.30 22.63 3.08
CA ALA A 92 17.23 21.18 3.29
C ALA A 92 16.48 20.82 4.59
N ALA A 93 16.75 21.54 5.69
CA ALA A 93 16.03 21.36 6.94
C ALA A 93 14.53 21.70 6.82
N GLY A 94 14.19 22.77 6.09
CA GLY A 94 12.82 23.14 5.80
C GLY A 94 12.09 22.08 4.96
N ALA A 95 12.71 21.59 3.88
CA ALA A 95 12.17 20.52 3.05
C ALA A 95 11.97 19.22 3.84
N PHE A 96 12.95 18.86 4.68
CA PHE A 96 12.85 17.71 5.57
C PHE A 96 11.71 17.85 6.57
N ALA A 97 11.54 19.03 7.20
CA ALA A 97 10.43 19.27 8.13
C ALA A 97 9.06 19.17 7.44
N ILE A 98 8.92 19.72 6.24
CA ILE A 98 7.69 19.61 5.43
C ILE A 98 7.40 18.15 5.06
N SER A 99 8.43 17.40 4.66
CA SER A 99 8.31 15.97 4.37
C SER A 99 7.86 15.18 5.60
N GLN A 100 8.43 15.45 6.78
CA GLN A 100 8.03 14.80 8.02
C GLN A 100 6.59 15.13 8.44
N GLU A 101 6.15 16.37 8.27
CA GLU A 101 4.78 16.78 8.53
C GLU A 101 3.80 16.10 7.55
N SER A 102 4.17 16.02 6.26
CA SER A 102 3.38 15.29 5.26
C SER A 102 3.24 13.82 5.64
N LEU A 103 4.33 13.18 6.04
CA LEU A 103 4.33 11.78 6.49
C LEU A 103 3.57 11.61 7.81
N GLU A 104 3.57 12.58 8.72
CA GLU A 104 2.79 12.53 9.97
C GLU A 104 1.29 12.55 9.71
N ARG A 105 0.86 13.25 8.65
CA ARG A 105 -0.56 13.29 8.26
C ARG A 105 -1.02 12.04 7.53
N GLN A 106 -0.12 11.42 6.76
CA GLN A 106 -0.41 10.16 6.08
C GLN A 106 -0.39 8.98 7.05
N TYR A 107 0.61 8.95 7.94
CA TYR A 107 0.82 7.90 8.94
C TYR A 107 0.90 8.55 10.33
N PRO A 108 -0.25 8.80 10.97
CA PRO A 108 -0.28 9.41 12.30
C PRO A 108 0.42 8.50 13.30
N THR A 109 1.28 9.08 14.14
CA THR A 109 2.05 8.35 15.15
C THR A 109 1.73 8.87 16.56
N PRO A 110 1.76 8.02 17.59
CA PRO A 110 1.47 8.46 18.95
C PRO A 110 2.43 9.56 19.41
N HIS A 111 1.89 10.62 20.02
CA HIS A 111 2.70 11.76 20.51
C HIS A 111 3.62 11.40 21.68
N GLU A 112 3.45 10.23 22.28
CA GLU A 112 4.27 9.74 23.38
C GLU A 112 5.59 9.15 22.90
N TRP A 113 5.66 8.74 21.63
CA TRP A 113 6.88 8.18 21.05
C TRP A 113 7.93 9.27 20.86
N THR A 114 9.20 8.93 21.06
CA THR A 114 10.30 9.83 20.70
C THR A 114 10.32 10.07 19.18
N PHE A 115 10.74 11.26 18.76
CA PHE A 115 10.84 11.65 17.34
C PHE A 115 11.55 10.60 16.46
N LEU A 116 12.65 10.00 16.94
CA LEU A 116 13.39 9.00 16.17
C LEU A 116 12.55 7.74 15.91
N THR A 117 11.73 7.31 16.86
CA THR A 117 10.85 6.14 16.72
C THR A 117 9.74 6.43 15.72
N ARG A 118 9.13 7.62 15.78
CA ARG A 118 8.16 8.09 14.78
C ARG A 118 8.78 8.20 13.39
N MET A 119 10.00 8.71 13.29
CA MET A 119 10.74 8.81 12.03
C MET A 119 10.99 7.42 11.42
N ARG A 120 11.43 6.45 12.22
CA ARG A 120 11.65 5.07 11.75
C ARG A 120 10.36 4.40 11.29
N TYR A 121 9.29 4.52 12.09
CA TYR A 121 7.96 3.99 11.74
C TYR A 121 7.44 4.58 10.43
N ARG A 122 7.45 5.92 10.30
CA ARG A 122 7.04 6.61 9.07
C ARG A 122 7.93 6.26 7.87
N GLY A 123 9.24 6.09 8.09
CA GLY A 123 10.17 5.64 7.06
C GLY A 123 9.83 4.25 6.53
N ALA A 124 9.46 3.31 7.41
CA ALA A 124 9.01 1.98 7.03
C ALA A 124 7.71 2.02 6.19
N HIS A 125 6.74 2.84 6.59
CA HIS A 125 5.51 3.05 5.82
C HIS A 125 5.74 3.70 4.45
N CYS A 126 6.61 4.72 4.39
CA CYS A 126 6.95 5.39 3.15
C CYS A 126 7.57 4.44 2.11
N GLU A 127 8.47 3.55 2.55
CA GLU A 127 9.10 2.57 1.66
C GLU A 127 8.12 1.44 1.25
N ARG A 128 7.17 1.07 2.13
CA ARG A 128 6.12 0.08 1.81
C ARG A 128 5.13 0.61 0.77
N ASP A 129 4.65 1.83 0.97
CA ASP A 129 3.56 2.43 0.18
C ASP A 129 4.12 3.29 -0.98
N GLN A 130 5.32 2.95 -1.47
CA GLN A 130 5.96 3.65 -2.58
C GLN A 130 5.08 3.56 -3.83
N THR A 131 4.70 4.72 -4.39
CA THR A 131 3.84 4.81 -5.57
C THR A 131 4.58 4.67 -6.90
N ASP A 132 5.93 4.66 -6.88
CA ASP A 132 6.74 4.65 -8.08
C ASP A 132 6.82 3.25 -8.71
N PRO A 133 6.28 3.02 -9.91
CA PRO A 133 6.25 1.69 -10.53
C PRO A 133 7.64 1.18 -10.96
N SER A 134 8.65 2.05 -10.99
CA SER A 134 10.03 1.72 -11.39
C SER A 134 10.89 1.22 -10.24
N ARG A 135 10.46 1.40 -8.98
CA ARG A 135 11.23 1.04 -7.79
C ARG A 135 10.58 -0.19 -7.15
N VAL A 136 11.32 -1.29 -7.07
CA VAL A 136 10.89 -2.46 -6.30
C VAL A 136 10.98 -2.13 -4.81
N THR A 137 9.94 -2.47 -4.05
CA THR A 137 9.90 -2.31 -2.60
C THR A 137 11.08 -3.02 -1.94
N ASP A 138 11.91 -2.26 -1.22
CA ASP A 138 13.04 -2.80 -0.49
C ASP A 138 12.60 -3.30 0.90
N TRP A 139 12.21 -4.57 0.95
CA TRP A 139 11.79 -5.22 2.20
C TRP A 139 12.89 -5.27 3.26
N LEU A 140 14.17 -5.22 2.86
CA LEU A 140 15.28 -5.19 3.81
C LEU A 140 15.33 -3.83 4.53
N ALA A 141 15.17 -2.74 3.79
CA ALA A 141 15.10 -1.40 4.36
C ALA A 141 13.90 -1.27 5.30
N ILE A 142 12.72 -1.71 4.88
CA ILE A 142 11.50 -1.71 5.71
C ILE A 142 11.73 -2.48 7.01
N MET A 143 12.31 -3.69 6.90
CA MET A 143 12.63 -4.53 8.07
C MET A 143 13.57 -3.81 9.05
N GLN A 144 14.65 -3.22 8.56
CA GLN A 144 15.60 -2.50 9.41
C GLN A 144 14.96 -1.28 10.10
N TRP A 145 14.12 -0.53 9.37
CA TRP A 145 13.41 0.62 9.93
C TRP A 145 12.43 0.19 11.02
N ILE A 146 11.59 -0.82 10.77
CA ILE A 146 10.56 -1.23 11.71
C ILE A 146 11.14 -2.00 12.91
N GLN A 147 12.13 -2.87 12.70
CA GLN A 147 12.86 -3.53 13.78
C GLN A 147 13.49 -2.48 14.71
N GLY A 148 14.16 -1.48 14.14
CA GLY A 148 14.73 -0.38 14.90
C GLY A 148 13.68 0.51 15.59
N ALA A 149 12.42 0.51 15.16
CA ALA A 149 11.32 1.17 15.87
C ALA A 149 10.81 0.31 17.04
N VAL A 150 10.54 -0.98 16.80
CA VAL A 150 10.08 -1.94 17.82
C VAL A 150 11.09 -2.07 18.95
N GLU A 151 12.38 -2.23 18.64
CA GLU A 151 13.43 -2.29 19.66
C GLU A 151 13.41 -1.04 20.56
N ARG A 152 13.14 0.16 20.01
CA ARG A 152 13.06 1.40 20.79
C ARG A 152 11.80 1.47 21.64
N LEU A 153 10.68 0.93 21.15
CA LEU A 153 9.42 0.82 21.89
C LEU A 153 9.54 -0.16 23.06
N GLU A 154 10.30 -1.24 22.89
CA GLU A 154 10.54 -2.24 23.94
C GLU A 154 11.65 -1.85 24.92
N ASN A 155 12.44 -0.82 24.59
CA ASN A 155 13.52 -0.32 25.43
C ASN A 155 12.99 0.53 26.59
N LEU A 156 13.12 0.02 27.82
CA LEU A 156 12.69 0.68 29.07
C LEU A 156 13.26 2.10 29.28
N LYS A 157 14.45 2.39 28.74
CA LYS A 157 15.14 3.68 28.91
C LYS A 157 14.58 4.79 27.99
N VAL A 158 13.93 4.40 26.90
CA VAL A 158 13.54 5.31 25.82
C VAL A 158 12.02 5.45 25.81
N ASP A 159 11.33 4.76 24.89
CA ASP A 159 9.89 4.84 24.69
C ASP A 159 9.13 3.74 25.43
N GLY A 160 9.84 2.73 25.94
CA GLY A 160 9.27 1.61 26.69
C GLY A 160 9.10 1.87 28.19
N ARG A 161 8.99 3.14 28.61
CA ARG A 161 8.90 3.48 30.05
C ARG A 161 7.56 3.00 30.60
N GLY A 162 7.60 1.96 31.43
CA GLY A 162 6.40 1.36 32.04
C GLY A 162 6.05 -0.02 31.49
N LEU A 163 6.78 -0.52 30.49
CA LEU A 163 6.61 -1.90 30.01
C LEU A 163 7.07 -2.89 31.08
N ARG A 164 6.35 -4.02 31.14
CA ARG A 164 6.72 -5.18 31.94
C ARG A 164 6.98 -6.35 31.00
N ASP A 165 7.93 -7.19 31.37
CA ASP A 165 8.10 -8.46 30.68
C ASP A 165 6.97 -9.38 31.09
N ALA A 166 6.42 -10.11 30.11
CA ALA A 166 5.39 -11.09 30.36
C ALA A 166 5.95 -12.28 31.19
N PRO A 167 5.09 -13.06 31.88
CA PRO A 167 5.55 -14.23 32.64
C PRO A 167 6.31 -15.23 31.75
N SER A 168 7.21 -16.01 32.36
CA SER A 168 8.12 -16.95 31.66
C SER A 168 7.42 -18.06 30.85
N ASP A 169 6.12 -18.26 31.07
CA ASP A 169 5.30 -19.26 30.38
C ASP A 169 4.95 -18.84 28.94
N ARG A 170 5.30 -17.61 28.55
CA ARG A 170 5.06 -17.05 27.23
C ARG A 170 6.33 -17.03 26.36
N PRO A 171 6.19 -16.89 25.04
CA PRO A 171 7.33 -16.74 24.15
C PRO A 171 8.33 -15.69 24.64
N HIS A 172 9.62 -15.98 24.46
CA HIS A 172 10.67 -15.06 24.85
C HIS A 172 10.49 -13.72 24.14
N GLY A 173 10.58 -12.62 24.89
CA GLY A 173 10.40 -11.27 24.34
C GLY A 173 8.97 -10.75 24.33
N THR A 174 7.97 -11.53 24.78
CA THR A 174 6.60 -11.02 24.97
C THR A 174 6.56 -9.94 26.06
N LYS A 175 5.82 -8.86 25.80
CA LYS A 175 5.64 -7.73 26.72
C LYS A 175 4.21 -7.67 27.24
N ASP A 176 4.05 -7.13 28.44
CA ASP A 176 2.78 -6.68 28.99
C ASP A 176 2.69 -5.16 28.81
N ILE A 177 1.71 -4.73 28.00
CA ILE A 177 1.47 -3.34 27.63
C ILE A 177 0.25 -2.76 28.33
N THR A 178 -0.38 -3.47 29.27
CA THR A 178 -1.62 -3.02 29.97
C THR A 178 -1.47 -1.69 30.68
N ALA A 179 -0.28 -1.38 31.20
CA ALA A 179 0.02 -0.11 31.88
C ALA A 179 0.19 1.08 30.92
N MET A 180 0.27 0.84 29.61
CA MET A 180 0.50 1.87 28.60
C MET A 180 -0.82 2.50 28.15
N PRO A 181 -0.80 3.79 27.79
CA PRO A 181 -1.97 4.46 27.27
C PRO A 181 -2.39 3.89 25.91
N GLU A 182 -3.65 4.09 25.56
CA GLU A 182 -4.29 3.45 24.43
C GLU A 182 -3.67 3.83 23.07
N SER A 183 -3.33 5.11 22.88
CA SER A 183 -2.63 5.60 21.68
C SER A 183 -1.30 4.86 21.46
N TRP A 184 -0.54 4.65 22.54
CA TRP A 184 0.71 3.91 22.52
C TRP A 184 0.48 2.43 22.19
N ARG A 185 -0.51 1.79 22.83
CA ARG A 185 -0.83 0.36 22.60
C ARG A 185 -1.22 0.10 21.14
N ARG A 186 -2.03 0.98 20.54
CA ARG A 186 -2.41 0.88 19.11
C ARG A 186 -1.23 1.05 18.18
N GLY A 187 -0.41 2.09 18.39
CA GLY A 187 0.80 2.26 17.59
C GLY A 187 1.76 1.07 17.72
N TYR A 188 1.90 0.49 18.92
CA TYR A 188 2.73 -0.69 19.14
C TYR A 188 2.18 -1.91 18.38
N TYR A 189 0.87 -2.13 18.43
CA TYR A 189 0.21 -3.17 17.63
C TYR A 189 0.45 -2.98 16.12
N GLU A 190 0.25 -1.78 15.59
CA GLU A 190 0.48 -1.48 14.17
C GLU A 190 1.95 -1.71 13.77
N ALA A 191 2.89 -1.28 14.62
CA ALA A 191 4.31 -1.49 14.40
C ALA A 191 4.70 -2.98 14.42
N MET A 192 4.16 -3.74 15.38
CA MET A 192 4.38 -5.19 15.48
C MET A 192 3.75 -5.95 14.31
N MET A 193 2.56 -5.56 13.85
CA MET A 193 1.92 -6.14 12.68
C MET A 193 2.70 -5.83 11.39
N MET A 194 3.23 -4.61 11.24
CA MET A 194 4.13 -4.28 10.14
C MET A 194 5.43 -5.09 10.23
N TYR A 195 6.00 -5.26 11.42
CA TYR A 195 7.20 -6.05 11.64
C TYR A 195 6.97 -7.53 11.26
N ALA A 196 5.83 -8.11 11.67
CA ALA A 196 5.42 -9.45 11.29
C ALA A 196 5.28 -9.58 9.76
N LYS A 197 4.52 -8.70 9.10
CA LYS A 197 4.36 -8.72 7.63
C LYS A 197 5.67 -8.50 6.87
N ALA A 198 6.56 -7.64 7.38
CA ALA A 198 7.88 -7.47 6.81
C ALA A 198 8.71 -8.75 6.94
N SER A 199 8.63 -9.42 8.11
CA SER A 199 9.34 -10.69 8.37
C SER A 199 8.89 -11.80 7.44
N GLU A 200 7.61 -11.86 7.05
CA GLU A 200 7.12 -12.85 6.09
C GLU A 200 7.84 -12.77 4.74
N ARG A 201 8.19 -11.54 4.32
CA ARG A 201 8.86 -11.25 3.04
C ARG A 201 10.36 -11.47 3.10
N VAL A 202 10.97 -11.27 4.26
CA VAL A 202 12.41 -11.51 4.50
C VAL A 202 12.68 -12.83 5.24
N ASP A 203 11.71 -13.74 5.24
CA ASP A 203 11.82 -15.01 5.95
C ASP A 203 12.99 -15.84 5.42
N GLY A 204 13.81 -16.36 6.34
CA GLY A 204 15.02 -17.12 6.02
C GLY A 204 16.16 -16.32 5.41
N TRP A 205 16.11 -14.98 5.40
CA TRP A 205 17.23 -14.16 4.95
C TRP A 205 18.43 -14.30 5.87
N VAL A 206 19.61 -14.35 5.26
CA VAL A 206 20.86 -14.66 5.95
C VAL A 206 21.86 -13.53 5.84
N LEU A 207 22.61 -13.31 6.92
CA LEU A 207 23.75 -12.41 6.98
C LEU A 207 25.03 -13.21 6.72
N ASP A 208 25.78 -12.80 5.70
CA ASP A 208 27.14 -13.30 5.46
C ASP A 208 28.10 -12.66 6.48
N LYS A 209 28.62 -13.45 7.43
CA LYS A 209 29.54 -12.97 8.48
C LYS A 209 30.83 -12.37 7.93
N SER A 210 31.27 -12.86 6.77
CA SER A 210 32.55 -12.44 6.18
C SER A 210 32.48 -11.03 5.58
N ARG A 211 31.31 -10.61 5.11
CA ARG A 211 31.10 -9.34 4.41
C ARG A 211 30.11 -8.40 5.12
N ASN A 212 29.37 -8.90 6.11
CA ASN A 212 28.27 -8.22 6.78
C ASN A 212 27.22 -7.70 5.78
N ILE A 213 26.86 -8.53 4.80
CA ILE A 213 25.86 -8.23 3.77
C ILE A 213 24.75 -9.27 3.89
N VAL A 214 23.50 -8.81 3.79
CA VAL A 214 22.32 -9.67 3.85
C VAL A 214 21.99 -10.18 2.45
N PHE A 215 21.71 -11.48 2.34
CA PHE A 215 21.31 -12.13 1.10
C PHE A 215 20.03 -12.96 1.30
N PRO A 216 19.18 -13.07 0.27
CA PRO A 216 18.11 -14.05 0.24
C PRO A 216 18.68 -15.48 0.30
N PRO A 217 17.96 -16.43 0.92
CA PRO A 217 18.43 -17.82 1.04
C PRO A 217 18.59 -18.51 -0.33
N GLU A 218 17.83 -18.10 -1.35
CA GLU A 218 17.88 -18.65 -2.71
C GLU A 218 19.20 -18.40 -3.43
N MET A 219 19.98 -17.39 -3.01
CA MET A 219 21.26 -17.02 -3.61
C MET A 219 22.45 -17.66 -2.89
N MET A 220 22.22 -18.32 -1.75
CA MET A 220 23.25 -18.93 -0.92
C MET A 220 23.70 -20.27 -1.52
N VAL A 221 25.02 -20.49 -1.57
CA VAL A 221 25.60 -21.75 -2.04
C VAL A 221 25.80 -22.69 -0.86
N GLY A 222 25.15 -23.84 -0.87
CA GLY A 222 25.33 -24.83 0.19
C GLY A 222 24.66 -26.17 -0.08
N PRO A 223 24.80 -27.15 0.82
CA PRO A 223 24.13 -28.44 0.71
C PRO A 223 22.60 -28.29 0.62
N SER A 224 22.02 -27.28 1.29
CA SER A 224 20.58 -27.01 1.28
C SER A 224 20.11 -26.43 -0.06
N ASN A 225 21.02 -25.78 -0.80
CA ASN A 225 20.74 -25.18 -2.10
C ASN A 225 21.90 -25.44 -3.10
N PRO A 226 21.90 -26.59 -3.80
CA PRO A 226 22.97 -26.95 -4.71
C PRO A 226 22.96 -26.14 -6.02
N ARG A 227 21.87 -25.43 -6.34
CA ARG A 227 21.73 -24.60 -7.55
C ARG A 227 21.24 -23.19 -7.15
N PRO A 228 22.13 -22.34 -6.63
CA PRO A 228 21.78 -20.99 -6.21
C PRO A 228 21.34 -20.13 -7.41
N GLN A 229 20.43 -19.19 -7.17
CA GLN A 229 20.07 -18.18 -8.15
C GLN A 229 21.23 -17.21 -8.39
N PRO A 230 21.35 -16.63 -9.60
CA PRO A 230 22.38 -15.66 -9.91
C PRO A 230 22.21 -14.39 -9.05
N ILE A 231 23.31 -13.90 -8.51
CA ILE A 231 23.35 -12.65 -7.75
C ILE A 231 23.09 -11.43 -8.66
N PRO A 232 22.46 -10.36 -8.14
CA PRO A 232 22.33 -9.10 -8.85
C PRO A 232 23.70 -8.52 -9.27
N PRO A 233 23.76 -7.76 -10.37
CA PRO A 233 25.01 -7.17 -10.84
C PRO A 233 25.57 -6.18 -9.82
N GLY A 234 26.87 -6.29 -9.52
CA GLY A 234 27.57 -5.42 -8.56
C GLY A 234 28.09 -6.15 -7.30
N TYR A 235 27.59 -7.36 -7.02
CA TYR A 235 28.10 -8.20 -5.93
C TYR A 235 29.27 -9.09 -6.38
N LYS A 236 30.25 -9.31 -5.49
CA LYS A 236 31.51 -10.02 -5.81
C LYS A 236 31.35 -11.54 -5.99
N GLY A 237 30.28 -12.15 -5.44
CA GLY A 237 30.03 -13.59 -5.50
C GLY A 237 29.02 -14.06 -4.44
N ALA A 238 28.32 -15.16 -4.70
CA ALA A 238 27.34 -15.76 -3.80
C ALA A 238 27.96 -16.19 -2.45
N PRO A 239 27.28 -15.98 -1.32
CA PRO A 239 27.78 -16.38 -0.01
C PRO A 239 27.67 -17.89 0.19
N LYS A 240 28.54 -18.45 1.04
CA LYS A 240 28.50 -19.88 1.40
C LYS A 240 27.61 -20.07 2.62
N GLU A 241 26.84 -21.15 2.63
CA GLU A 241 25.92 -21.46 3.74
C GLU A 241 26.61 -21.58 5.10
N VAL A 242 27.85 -22.07 5.15
CA VAL A 242 28.62 -22.21 6.40
C VAL A 242 28.98 -20.85 7.04
N ASP A 243 29.10 -19.81 6.22
CA ASP A 243 29.48 -18.46 6.66
C ASP A 243 28.26 -17.55 6.92
N CYS A 244 27.05 -18.10 6.73
CA CYS A 244 25.79 -17.41 6.84
C CYS A 244 25.11 -17.69 8.19
N GLU A 245 24.45 -16.69 8.77
CA GLU A 245 23.52 -16.86 9.89
C GLU A 245 22.18 -16.17 9.62
N THR A 246 21.11 -16.68 10.21
CA THR A 246 19.79 -16.03 10.17
C THR A 246 19.85 -14.74 10.99
N ILE A 247 19.59 -13.61 10.33
CA ILE A 247 19.63 -12.29 10.98
C ILE A 247 18.28 -11.88 11.56
N PHE A 248 17.20 -12.19 10.85
CA PHE A 248 15.86 -11.82 11.26
C PHE A 248 15.20 -12.93 12.05
N GLU A 249 14.34 -12.52 12.97
CA GLU A 249 13.48 -13.43 13.72
C GLU A 249 12.43 -14.06 12.81
N SER A 250 12.01 -15.28 13.13
CA SER A 250 10.99 -15.96 12.34
C SER A 250 9.64 -15.25 12.46
N PRO A 251 8.81 -15.20 11.39
CA PRO A 251 7.47 -14.61 11.47
C PRO A 251 6.61 -15.29 12.53
N ASN A 252 6.79 -16.60 12.70
CA ASN A 252 6.12 -17.41 13.72
C ASN A 252 6.32 -16.84 15.13
N ASP A 253 7.57 -16.54 15.50
CA ASP A 253 7.88 -16.04 16.85
C ASP A 253 7.30 -14.65 17.08
N ILE A 254 7.33 -13.80 16.05
CA ILE A 254 6.74 -12.45 16.10
C ILE A 254 5.22 -12.52 16.27
N TYR A 255 4.51 -13.33 15.48
CA TYR A 255 3.07 -13.51 15.60
C TYR A 255 2.66 -14.09 16.96
N MET A 256 3.40 -15.10 17.44
CA MET A 256 3.15 -15.68 18.76
C MET A 256 3.39 -14.66 19.89
N ARG A 257 4.36 -13.76 19.75
CA ARG A 257 4.53 -12.62 20.67
C ARG A 257 3.34 -11.68 20.65
N ILE A 258 2.80 -11.34 19.47
CA ILE A 258 1.61 -10.48 19.36
C ILE A 258 0.40 -11.14 20.05
N LEU A 259 0.11 -12.40 19.76
CA LEU A 259 -1.03 -13.13 20.34
C LEU A 259 -0.95 -13.24 21.87
N SER A 260 0.27 -13.46 22.39
CA SER A 260 0.56 -13.59 23.82
C SER A 260 0.74 -12.27 24.57
N THR A 261 0.76 -11.13 23.86
CA THR A 261 0.87 -9.79 24.47
C THR A 261 -0.40 -9.46 25.26
N GLU A 262 -0.22 -8.97 26.50
CA GLU A 262 -1.31 -8.53 27.37
C GLU A 262 -1.64 -7.05 27.15
N GLY A 263 -2.93 -6.70 27.06
CA GLY A 263 -3.38 -5.32 26.87
C GLY A 263 -3.76 -4.96 25.43
N LEU A 264 -3.61 -5.89 24.47
CA LEU A 264 -4.21 -5.78 23.14
C LEU A 264 -5.70 -6.09 23.18
N THR A 265 -6.48 -5.45 22.30
CA THR A 265 -7.90 -5.73 22.15
C THR A 265 -8.11 -7.10 21.49
N ALA A 266 -9.28 -7.70 21.71
CA ALA A 266 -9.55 -9.01 21.13
C ALA A 266 -9.66 -8.95 19.59
N ARG A 267 -10.17 -7.84 19.01
CA ARG A 267 -10.05 -7.54 17.57
C ARG A 267 -8.60 -7.55 17.07
N GLN A 268 -7.68 -6.87 17.75
CA GLN A 268 -6.27 -6.84 17.38
C GLN A 268 -5.63 -8.24 17.40
N LYS A 269 -5.93 -9.03 18.43
CA LYS A 269 -5.44 -10.41 18.53
C LYS A 269 -6.05 -11.31 17.45
N MET A 270 -7.33 -11.15 17.16
CA MET A 270 -8.03 -11.86 16.09
C MET A 270 -7.42 -11.53 14.73
N ASP A 271 -7.25 -10.26 14.40
CA ASP A 271 -6.65 -9.80 13.14
C ASP A 271 -5.21 -10.33 12.98
N ALA A 272 -4.42 -10.31 14.05
CA ALA A 272 -3.08 -10.91 14.07
C ALA A 272 -3.12 -12.43 13.88
N GLY A 273 -4.08 -13.11 14.51
CA GLY A 273 -4.29 -14.55 14.36
C GLY A 273 -4.68 -14.94 12.94
N LEU A 274 -5.62 -14.21 12.33
CA LEU A 274 -6.02 -14.43 10.94
C LEU A 274 -4.86 -14.20 9.96
N ALA A 275 -4.04 -13.17 10.18
CA ALA A 275 -2.83 -12.94 9.39
C ALA A 275 -1.82 -14.09 9.55
N TYR A 276 -1.56 -14.52 10.79
CA TYR A 276 -0.67 -15.63 11.09
C TYR A 276 -1.15 -16.95 10.46
N ALA A 277 -2.45 -17.25 10.55
CA ALA A 277 -3.05 -18.41 9.93
C ALA A 277 -2.91 -18.39 8.40
N SER A 278 -3.11 -17.22 7.77
CA SER A 278 -2.92 -17.06 6.33
C SER A 278 -1.48 -17.26 5.88
N TRP A 279 -0.51 -16.85 6.71
CA TRP A 279 0.91 -17.11 6.45
C TRP A 279 1.26 -18.60 6.59
N LEU A 280 0.71 -19.28 7.60
CA LEU A 280 0.86 -20.74 7.77
C LEU A 280 0.25 -21.50 6.58
N GLU A 281 -0.93 -21.07 6.09
CA GLU A 281 -1.56 -21.59 4.87
C GLU A 281 -0.63 -21.41 3.67
N PHE A 282 -0.06 -20.22 3.49
CA PHE A 282 0.89 -19.92 2.42
C PHE A 282 2.14 -20.82 2.48
N LYS A 283 2.63 -21.15 3.68
CA LYS A 283 3.75 -22.08 3.88
C LYS A 283 3.36 -23.55 3.70
N GLY A 284 2.08 -23.86 3.53
CA GLY A 284 1.55 -25.22 3.38
C GLY A 284 1.42 -25.98 4.72
N ILE A 285 1.45 -25.28 5.86
CA ILE A 285 1.38 -25.87 7.20
C ILE A 285 -0.09 -25.82 7.68
N THR A 286 -0.90 -26.73 7.15
CA THR A 286 -2.38 -26.67 7.28
C THR A 286 -2.90 -27.01 8.68
N GLY A 287 -2.25 -27.92 9.42
CA GLY A 287 -2.69 -28.34 10.75
C GLY A 287 -2.70 -27.18 11.76
N PRO A 288 -1.53 -26.56 12.02
CA PRO A 288 -1.45 -25.34 12.82
C PRO A 288 -2.32 -24.19 12.31
N ALA A 289 -2.40 -23.98 10.98
CA ALA A 289 -3.27 -22.94 10.43
C ALA A 289 -4.74 -23.13 10.84
N ASN A 290 -5.24 -24.37 10.78
CA ASN A 290 -6.60 -24.70 11.20
C ASN A 290 -6.85 -24.36 12.68
N ILE A 291 -5.90 -24.67 13.57
CA ILE A 291 -6.00 -24.36 15.00
C ILE A 291 -6.09 -22.83 15.21
N ILE A 292 -5.24 -22.05 14.53
CA ILE A 292 -5.26 -20.59 14.68
C ILE A 292 -6.55 -19.98 14.15
N TYR A 293 -7.13 -20.51 13.05
CA TYR A 293 -8.45 -20.08 12.60
C TYR A 293 -9.55 -20.42 13.60
N GLU A 294 -9.54 -21.63 14.18
CA GLU A 294 -10.48 -22.03 15.23
C GLU A 294 -10.35 -21.14 16.48
N ASP A 295 -9.12 -20.85 16.90
CA ASP A 295 -8.82 -19.95 18.01
C ASP A 295 -9.33 -18.52 17.76
N ALA A 296 -9.20 -18.00 16.52
CA ALA A 296 -9.73 -16.69 16.15
C ALA A 296 -11.26 -16.65 16.23
N VAL A 297 -11.96 -17.70 15.79
CA VAL A 297 -13.41 -17.82 15.92
C VAL A 297 -13.83 -17.93 17.39
N HIS A 298 -13.13 -18.72 18.19
CA HIS A 298 -13.40 -18.83 19.62
C HIS A 298 -13.17 -17.51 20.36
N LEU A 299 -12.12 -16.78 20.02
CA LEU A 299 -11.86 -15.46 20.58
C LEU A 299 -13.02 -14.49 20.25
N ALA A 300 -13.44 -14.41 18.99
CA ALA A 300 -14.56 -13.57 18.57
C ALA A 300 -15.90 -13.98 19.21
N ALA A 301 -16.14 -15.29 19.40
CA ALA A 301 -17.33 -15.80 20.06
C ALA A 301 -17.33 -15.50 21.58
N SER A 302 -16.15 -15.45 22.21
CA SER A 302 -16.00 -15.17 23.65
C SER A 302 -16.28 -13.73 24.05
N GLU A 303 -16.22 -12.79 23.11
CA GLU A 303 -16.52 -11.36 23.35
C GLU A 303 -18.00 -11.11 23.67
N ARG A 304 -18.87 -12.07 23.33
CA ARG A 304 -20.32 -11.95 23.53
C ARG A 304 -20.79 -12.94 24.58
N GLU A 305 -21.67 -12.48 25.47
CA GLU A 305 -22.30 -13.33 26.47
C GLU A 305 -23.11 -14.45 25.80
N ALA A 306 -22.99 -15.66 26.34
CA ALA A 306 -23.79 -16.80 25.91
C ALA A 306 -25.29 -16.50 26.11
N LEU A 307 -26.14 -17.12 25.30
CA LEU A 307 -27.58 -16.92 25.41
C LEU A 307 -28.08 -17.31 26.82
N PRO A 308 -29.19 -16.72 27.30
CA PRO A 308 -29.77 -17.06 28.60
C PRO A 308 -30.02 -18.57 28.80
N ASP A 309 -30.23 -19.30 27.71
CA ASP A 309 -30.46 -20.74 27.69
C ASP A 309 -29.16 -21.58 27.72
N GLY A 310 -27.98 -20.95 27.81
CA GLY A 310 -26.67 -21.60 27.79
C GLY A 310 -26.28 -22.17 26.42
N THR A 311 -27.04 -21.85 25.36
CA THR A 311 -26.72 -22.30 24.00
C THR A 311 -25.54 -21.50 23.44
N PRO A 312 -24.54 -22.17 22.85
CA PRO A 312 -23.41 -21.47 22.24
C PRO A 312 -23.87 -20.73 20.99
N ILE A 313 -23.28 -19.56 20.75
CA ILE A 313 -23.58 -18.70 19.57
C ILE A 313 -23.21 -19.42 18.27
N VAL A 314 -22.12 -20.19 18.32
CA VAL A 314 -21.62 -21.05 17.23
C VAL A 314 -21.74 -22.50 17.68
N ASP A 315 -22.36 -23.35 16.85
CA ASP A 315 -22.41 -24.79 17.14
C ASP A 315 -20.99 -25.40 17.00
N PRO A 316 -20.41 -26.01 18.04
CA PRO A 316 -19.04 -26.55 18.01
C PRO A 316 -18.84 -27.67 16.98
N LYS A 317 -19.91 -28.33 16.51
CA LYS A 317 -19.79 -29.43 15.53
C LYS A 317 -19.90 -28.95 14.09
N THR A 318 -20.84 -28.05 13.82
CA THR A 318 -21.18 -27.61 12.46
C THR A 318 -20.59 -26.24 12.13
N TRP A 319 -20.10 -25.51 13.12
CA TRP A 319 -19.58 -24.14 13.01
C TRP A 319 -20.57 -23.14 12.42
N THR A 320 -21.87 -23.44 12.49
CA THR A 320 -22.94 -22.55 12.02
C THR A 320 -23.41 -21.61 13.12
N LEU A 321 -23.82 -20.40 12.72
CA LEU A 321 -24.43 -19.42 13.62
C LEU A 321 -25.86 -19.80 14.00
N ASN A 322 -26.21 -19.65 15.27
CA ASN A 322 -27.57 -19.85 15.75
C ASN A 322 -28.45 -18.63 15.49
N GLU A 323 -29.55 -18.78 14.75
CA GLU A 323 -30.49 -17.69 14.43
C GLU A 323 -31.15 -17.10 15.68
N ALA A 324 -31.30 -17.88 16.75
CA ALA A 324 -31.87 -17.41 18.01
C ALA A 324 -30.96 -16.43 18.77
N ALA A 325 -29.67 -16.35 18.41
CA ALA A 325 -28.67 -15.52 19.09
C ALA A 325 -28.74 -14.02 18.74
N GLY A 326 -29.57 -13.62 17.78
CA GLY A 326 -29.59 -12.26 17.26
C GLY A 326 -28.39 -11.94 16.34
N PRO A 327 -28.21 -10.68 15.91
CA PRO A 327 -27.23 -10.33 14.89
C PRO A 327 -25.79 -10.56 15.40
N PRO A 328 -24.92 -11.25 14.65
CA PRO A 328 -23.54 -11.55 15.08
C PRO A 328 -22.65 -10.30 15.06
N SER A 329 -21.54 -10.33 15.83
CA SER A 329 -20.54 -9.26 15.83
C SER A 329 -19.73 -9.25 14.53
N GLN A 330 -19.15 -8.09 14.18
CA GLN A 330 -18.29 -7.97 12.99
C GLN A 330 -17.08 -8.91 13.08
N ASN A 331 -16.43 -8.97 14.25
CA ASN A 331 -15.30 -9.87 14.51
C ASN A 331 -15.63 -11.35 14.20
N LEU A 332 -16.83 -11.78 14.60
CA LEU A 332 -17.30 -13.14 14.38
C LEU A 332 -17.60 -13.40 12.89
N LEU A 333 -18.23 -12.44 12.20
CA LEU A 333 -18.47 -12.54 10.75
C LEU A 333 -17.15 -12.65 9.97
N THR A 334 -16.16 -11.82 10.29
CA THR A 334 -14.84 -11.83 9.63
C THR A 334 -14.11 -13.14 9.89
N SER A 335 -14.02 -13.57 11.14
CA SER A 335 -13.30 -14.81 11.52
C SER A 335 -13.93 -16.07 10.92
N LEU A 336 -15.27 -16.19 10.99
CA LEU A 336 -15.97 -17.33 10.39
C LEU A 336 -15.86 -17.33 8.86
N THR A 337 -15.86 -16.16 8.22
CA THR A 337 -15.65 -16.06 6.77
C THR A 337 -14.24 -16.54 6.39
N ALA A 338 -13.22 -16.12 7.15
CA ALA A 338 -11.84 -16.58 6.94
C ALA A 338 -11.69 -18.10 7.16
N TYR A 339 -12.31 -18.65 8.21
CA TYR A 339 -12.30 -20.08 8.48
C TYR A 339 -13.05 -20.89 7.40
N ALA A 340 -14.21 -20.44 6.95
CA ALA A 340 -14.98 -21.11 5.91
C ALA A 340 -14.26 -21.10 4.55
N THR A 341 -13.61 -19.99 4.20
CA THR A 341 -12.80 -19.89 2.97
C THR A 341 -11.56 -20.79 3.04
N PHE A 342 -10.90 -20.86 4.19
CA PHE A 342 -9.80 -21.82 4.43
C PHE A 342 -10.26 -23.28 4.20
N ARG A 343 -11.38 -23.69 4.81
CA ARG A 343 -11.95 -25.04 4.62
C ARG A 343 -12.29 -25.33 3.16
N ALA A 344 -12.87 -24.35 2.46
CA ALA A 344 -13.20 -24.48 1.04
C ALA A 344 -11.96 -24.67 0.16
N ARG A 345 -10.89 -23.89 0.39
CA ARG A 345 -9.62 -23.99 -0.36
C ARG A 345 -8.91 -25.33 -0.16
N HIS A 346 -9.03 -25.93 1.02
CA HIS A 346 -8.47 -27.25 1.32
C HIS A 346 -9.37 -28.43 0.90
N GLY A 347 -10.49 -28.17 0.22
CA GLY A 347 -11.36 -29.20 -0.36
C GLY A 347 -12.42 -29.77 0.57
N ASP A 348 -12.59 -29.24 1.79
CA ASP A 348 -13.69 -29.61 2.70
C ASP A 348 -14.94 -28.78 2.39
N LEU A 349 -15.52 -29.02 1.21
CA LEU A 349 -16.72 -28.32 0.74
C LEU A 349 -17.94 -28.62 1.63
N SER A 350 -17.98 -29.83 2.21
CA SER A 350 -19.05 -30.29 3.10
C SER A 350 -19.15 -29.48 4.39
N SER A 351 -18.02 -29.09 4.98
CA SER A 351 -18.02 -28.23 6.16
C SER A 351 -18.18 -26.76 5.80
N ALA A 352 -17.56 -26.30 4.70
CA ALA A 352 -17.53 -24.88 4.33
C ALA A 352 -18.91 -24.34 3.91
N PHE A 353 -19.64 -25.10 3.10
CA PHE A 353 -20.93 -24.68 2.55
C PHE A 353 -21.97 -24.27 3.63
N PRO A 354 -22.28 -25.10 4.65
CA PRO A 354 -23.25 -24.73 5.67
C PRO A 354 -22.81 -23.51 6.49
N ILE A 355 -21.50 -23.32 6.72
CA ILE A 355 -20.98 -22.14 7.42
C ILE A 355 -21.26 -20.89 6.59
N LEU A 356 -20.92 -20.89 5.30
CA LEU A 356 -21.15 -19.74 4.40
C LEU A 356 -22.64 -19.40 4.25
N VAL A 357 -23.51 -20.41 4.15
CA VAL A 357 -24.96 -20.18 4.11
C VAL A 357 -25.46 -19.59 5.43
N SER A 358 -24.96 -20.05 6.57
CA SER A 358 -25.31 -19.46 7.88
C SER A 358 -24.86 -18.00 8.00
N LEU A 359 -23.66 -17.67 7.49
CA LEU A 359 -23.15 -16.31 7.43
C LEU A 359 -23.98 -15.41 6.52
N LEU A 360 -24.37 -15.90 5.34
CA LEU A 360 -25.21 -15.15 4.40
C LEU A 360 -26.57 -14.80 5.03
N LYS A 361 -27.21 -15.77 5.68
CA LYS A 361 -28.45 -15.54 6.43
C LYS A 361 -28.25 -14.50 7.54
N ALA A 362 -27.18 -14.63 8.31
CA ALA A 362 -26.89 -13.72 9.41
C ALA A 362 -26.68 -12.28 8.91
N ARG A 363 -25.94 -12.08 7.81
CA ARG A 363 -25.74 -10.77 7.18
C ARG A 363 -27.04 -10.18 6.62
N ARG A 364 -27.90 -11.00 6.01
CA ARG A 364 -29.23 -10.57 5.55
C ARG A 364 -30.16 -10.15 6.69
N SER A 365 -29.96 -10.69 7.88
CA SER A 365 -30.72 -10.33 9.09
C SER A 365 -30.20 -9.10 9.83
N LEU A 366 -29.12 -8.47 9.35
CA LEU A 366 -28.56 -7.27 9.98
C LEU A 366 -29.53 -6.09 9.90
N PRO A 367 -29.54 -5.22 10.92
CA PRO A 367 -30.34 -4.01 10.91
C PRO A 367 -29.93 -3.10 9.74
N THR A 368 -30.92 -2.63 8.97
CA THR A 368 -30.71 -1.61 7.95
C THR A 368 -30.50 -0.25 8.60
N PRO A 369 -29.61 0.61 8.08
CA PRO A 369 -29.49 1.97 8.58
C PRO A 369 -30.84 2.68 8.40
N ASP A 370 -31.48 3.08 9.50
CA ASP A 370 -32.70 3.87 9.44
C ASP A 370 -32.35 5.23 8.81
N ALA A 371 -33.12 5.64 7.80
CA ALA A 371 -32.97 6.95 7.13
C ALA A 371 -33.14 8.16 8.08
N THR A 372 -33.47 7.93 9.35
CA THR A 372 -33.60 8.94 10.42
C THR A 372 -32.33 9.11 11.26
N SER A 373 -31.35 8.21 11.19
CA SER A 373 -30.09 8.32 11.96
C SER A 373 -29.06 9.28 11.34
N ASP A 374 -29.23 9.68 10.08
CA ASP A 374 -28.47 10.77 9.45
C ASP A 374 -28.73 12.15 10.09
N LEU A 375 -29.77 12.26 10.94
CA LEU A 375 -30.07 13.49 11.69
C LEU A 375 -29.40 13.56 13.07
N LEU A 376 -28.76 12.47 13.53
CA LEU A 376 -28.19 12.36 14.89
C LEU A 376 -26.72 11.90 14.92
N ALA A 377 -26.12 11.53 13.79
CA ALA A 377 -24.67 11.53 13.68
C ALA A 377 -24.15 12.95 13.99
N PRO A 378 -23.10 13.12 14.80
CA PRO A 378 -22.45 14.41 14.92
C PRO A 378 -21.91 14.77 13.54
N SER A 379 -22.69 15.54 12.81
CA SER A 379 -22.29 16.15 11.56
C SER A 379 -20.94 16.81 11.82
N GLN A 380 -19.89 16.29 11.18
CA GLN A 380 -18.74 17.12 10.89
C GLN A 380 -19.31 18.40 10.27
N PRO A 381 -18.93 19.58 10.78
CA PRO A 381 -19.65 20.82 10.49
C PRO A 381 -19.73 21.00 8.99
N THR A 382 -20.94 20.83 8.46
CA THR A 382 -21.27 21.04 7.07
C THR A 382 -20.91 22.48 6.73
N ALA A 383 -19.99 22.60 5.77
CA ALA A 383 -19.71 23.79 4.97
C ALA A 383 -20.18 25.10 5.60
N SER A 384 -19.51 25.51 6.67
CA SER A 384 -19.63 26.85 7.21
C SER A 384 -19.16 27.83 6.14
N VAL A 385 -20.01 28.81 5.86
CA VAL A 385 -19.80 30.02 5.05
C VAL A 385 -18.31 30.30 4.80
N LYS A 386 -17.89 30.21 3.53
CA LYS A 386 -16.51 30.44 3.06
C LYS A 386 -15.98 31.81 3.51
N ASN A 387 -15.38 31.84 4.68
CA ASN A 387 -14.53 32.94 5.13
C ASN A 387 -13.11 32.61 4.69
N PHE A 388 -12.65 33.22 3.60
CA PHE A 388 -11.28 33.06 3.07
C PHE A 388 -10.18 33.28 4.14
N PHE A 389 -10.46 34.06 5.18
CA PHE A 389 -9.56 34.26 6.32
C PHE A 389 -9.54 33.06 7.29
N ALA A 390 -10.65 32.33 7.47
CA ALA A 390 -10.69 31.11 8.28
C ALA A 390 -9.99 29.94 7.57
N ASP A 391 -10.09 29.86 6.25
CA ASP A 391 -9.38 28.86 5.45
C ASP A 391 -7.86 29.09 5.47
N THR A 392 -7.39 30.34 5.37
CA THR A 392 -5.93 30.62 5.44
C THR A 392 -5.37 30.44 6.84
N VAL A 393 -6.11 30.81 7.88
CA VAL A 393 -5.71 30.57 9.29
C VAL A 393 -5.73 29.08 9.62
N SER A 394 -6.71 28.31 9.13
CA SER A 394 -6.73 26.85 9.35
C SER A 394 -5.64 26.13 8.55
N LEU A 395 -5.26 26.61 7.37
CA LEU A 395 -4.14 26.06 6.58
C LEU A 395 -2.79 26.37 7.25
N ALA A 396 -2.62 27.58 7.79
CA ALA A 396 -1.45 27.95 8.59
C ALA A 396 -1.40 27.19 9.93
N ALA A 397 -2.54 27.05 10.61
CA ALA A 397 -2.65 26.27 11.85
C ALA A 397 -2.35 24.79 11.61
N ARG A 398 -2.79 24.21 10.48
CA ARG A 398 -2.44 22.85 10.08
C ARG A 398 -0.94 22.67 9.94
N LEU A 399 -0.20 23.66 9.41
CA LEU A 399 1.27 23.58 9.27
C LEU A 399 2.03 23.78 10.59
N VAL A 400 1.38 24.28 11.64
CA VAL A 400 2.04 24.68 12.90
C VAL A 400 1.65 23.76 14.07
N LEU A 401 0.45 23.20 14.07
CA LEU A 401 -0.03 22.29 15.11
C LEU A 401 0.10 20.84 14.65
N PRO A 402 0.71 19.96 15.47
CA PRO A 402 0.76 18.54 15.13
C PRO A 402 -0.66 17.97 15.03
N PRO A 403 -0.93 17.08 14.06
CA PRO A 403 -2.23 16.45 13.94
C PRO A 403 -2.50 15.58 15.17
N ALA A 404 -3.70 15.64 15.73
CA ALA A 404 -4.08 14.73 16.80
C ALA A 404 -4.06 13.29 16.29
N TYR A 405 -3.54 12.36 17.10
CA TYR A 405 -3.62 10.93 16.79
C TYR A 405 -5.09 10.51 16.64
N PRO A 406 -5.46 9.70 15.62
CA PRO A 406 -6.85 9.36 15.35
C PRO A 406 -7.53 8.67 16.55
N PRO A 407 -8.86 8.80 16.67
CA PRO A 407 -9.62 8.05 17.66
C PRO A 407 -9.51 6.54 17.41
N ALA A 408 -9.88 5.74 18.41
CA ALA A 408 -9.84 4.29 18.27
C ALA A 408 -10.73 3.83 17.13
N PRO A 409 -10.27 2.88 16.30
CA PRO A 409 -11.19 2.17 15.43
C PRO A 409 -12.17 1.37 16.31
N ASP A 410 -13.35 1.09 15.77
CA ASP A 410 -14.35 0.29 16.50
C ASP A 410 -13.79 -1.09 16.85
N ASP A 411 -14.07 -1.58 18.05
CA ASP A 411 -13.59 -2.88 18.53
C ASP A 411 -14.24 -4.06 17.79
N GLY A 412 -15.23 -3.84 16.92
CA GLY A 412 -15.87 -4.88 16.09
C GLY A 412 -16.75 -5.88 16.88
N THR A 413 -16.98 -5.61 18.17
CA THR A 413 -17.82 -6.41 19.07
C THR A 413 -19.31 -6.17 18.85
N SER A 414 -19.69 -5.00 18.32
CA SER A 414 -21.06 -4.68 17.95
C SER A 414 -21.43 -5.30 16.59
N PRO A 415 -22.71 -5.65 16.38
CA PRO A 415 -23.18 -6.07 15.05
C PRO A 415 -23.06 -4.90 14.06
N PRO A 416 -22.55 -5.14 12.83
CA PRO A 416 -22.49 -4.11 11.82
C PRO A 416 -23.89 -3.74 11.32
N LEU A 417 -24.05 -2.51 10.84
CA LEU A 417 -25.25 -2.08 10.11
C LEU A 417 -25.17 -2.57 8.67
N ARG A 418 -26.31 -2.87 8.03
CA ARG A 418 -26.38 -3.33 6.64
C ARG A 418 -26.13 -2.17 5.66
N ASP A 419 -24.91 -1.65 5.69
CA ASP A 419 -24.39 -0.56 4.88
C ASP A 419 -23.96 -1.06 3.48
N PRO A 420 -23.67 -0.18 2.51
CA PRO A 420 -23.21 -0.59 1.18
C PRO A 420 -21.99 -1.53 1.20
N LYS A 421 -21.09 -1.36 2.17
CA LYS A 421 -19.96 -2.27 2.40
C LYS A 421 -20.44 -3.69 2.70
N GLU A 422 -21.36 -3.85 3.64
CA GLU A 422 -21.92 -5.15 4.02
C GLU A 422 -22.69 -5.82 2.88
N LEU A 423 -23.34 -5.04 2.00
CA LEU A 423 -23.96 -5.56 0.78
C LEU A 423 -22.93 -6.13 -0.22
N CYS A 424 -21.76 -5.51 -0.32
CA CYS A 424 -20.67 -6.05 -1.14
C CYS A 424 -19.99 -7.26 -0.48
N GLU A 425 -19.93 -7.33 0.85
CA GLU A 425 -19.51 -8.54 1.56
C GLU A 425 -20.55 -9.68 1.42
N GLU A 426 -21.85 -9.36 1.36
CA GLU A 426 -22.93 -10.31 1.03
C GLU A 426 -22.75 -10.88 -0.38
N ALA A 427 -22.43 -10.02 -1.36
CA ALA A 427 -22.10 -10.43 -2.72
C ALA A 427 -20.86 -11.34 -2.76
N ALA A 428 -19.80 -11.01 -2.00
CA ALA A 428 -18.60 -11.84 -1.90
C ALA A 428 -18.88 -13.23 -1.30
N LEU A 429 -19.76 -13.34 -0.29
CA LEU A 429 -20.21 -14.64 0.22
C LEU A 429 -21.00 -15.42 -0.84
N SER A 430 -21.86 -14.73 -1.58
CA SER A 430 -22.69 -15.34 -2.64
C SER A 430 -21.83 -15.86 -3.78
N LEU A 431 -20.74 -15.17 -4.10
CA LEU A 431 -19.70 -15.62 -5.01
C LEU A 431 -19.05 -16.93 -4.53
N HIS A 432 -18.58 -17.00 -3.28
CA HIS A 432 -17.99 -18.23 -2.74
C HIS A 432 -18.97 -19.41 -2.70
N ILE A 433 -20.24 -19.16 -2.37
CA ILE A 433 -21.29 -20.17 -2.44
C ILE A 433 -21.47 -20.66 -3.88
N GLY A 434 -21.49 -19.74 -4.86
CA GLY A 434 -21.58 -20.05 -6.29
C GLY A 434 -20.42 -20.93 -6.78
N GLU A 435 -19.19 -20.61 -6.38
CA GLU A 435 -18.00 -21.42 -6.70
C GLU A 435 -18.09 -22.84 -6.13
N ILE A 436 -18.55 -22.99 -4.88
CA ILE A 436 -18.71 -24.30 -4.23
C ILE A 436 -19.81 -25.10 -4.94
N LEU A 437 -20.95 -24.48 -5.24
CA LEU A 437 -22.04 -25.15 -5.97
C LEU A 437 -21.60 -25.58 -7.37
N TYR A 438 -20.83 -24.73 -8.06
CA TYR A 438 -20.28 -25.05 -9.37
C TYR A 438 -19.27 -26.20 -9.35
N SER A 439 -18.39 -26.22 -8.35
CA SER A 439 -17.33 -27.23 -8.23
C SER A 439 -17.80 -28.56 -7.62
N SER A 440 -18.90 -28.57 -6.87
CA SER A 440 -19.36 -29.77 -6.14
C SER A 440 -19.92 -30.87 -7.04
N GLN A 441 -20.95 -30.58 -7.86
CA GLN A 441 -21.62 -31.57 -8.71
C GLN A 441 -22.06 -30.97 -10.05
N ALA A 442 -22.12 -31.80 -11.10
CA ALA A 442 -22.54 -31.35 -12.43
C ALA A 442 -23.98 -30.78 -12.45
N ALA A 443 -24.88 -31.32 -11.62
CA ALA A 443 -26.28 -30.87 -11.54
C ALA A 443 -26.44 -29.47 -10.94
N THR A 444 -25.52 -29.02 -10.09
CA THR A 444 -25.55 -27.72 -9.40
C THR A 444 -24.71 -26.66 -10.10
N ARG A 445 -24.08 -26.97 -11.24
CA ARG A 445 -23.23 -26.03 -12.00
C ARG A 445 -23.97 -24.79 -12.47
N GLU A 446 -25.15 -24.99 -13.04
CA GLU A 446 -25.96 -23.85 -13.51
C GLU A 446 -26.49 -23.00 -12.36
N GLU A 447 -26.80 -23.63 -11.22
CA GLU A 447 -27.19 -22.92 -10.00
C GLU A 447 -26.04 -22.07 -9.49
N GLY A 448 -24.83 -22.66 -9.36
CA GLY A 448 -23.62 -21.92 -8.95
C GLY A 448 -23.32 -20.72 -9.84
N LEU A 449 -23.51 -20.86 -11.16
CA LEU A 449 -23.43 -19.73 -12.08
C LEU A 449 -24.47 -18.65 -11.79
N GLY A 450 -25.72 -19.03 -11.50
CA GLY A 450 -26.77 -18.10 -11.10
C GLY A 450 -26.38 -17.24 -9.90
N TRP A 451 -25.84 -17.87 -8.86
CA TRP A 451 -25.33 -17.19 -7.67
C TRP A 451 -24.20 -16.21 -8.00
N THR A 452 -23.25 -16.59 -8.86
CA THR A 452 -22.16 -15.68 -9.24
C THR A 452 -22.61 -14.49 -10.09
N ARG A 453 -23.63 -14.66 -10.95
CA ARG A 453 -24.22 -13.55 -11.71
C ARG A 453 -24.91 -12.56 -10.78
N GLU A 454 -25.71 -13.04 -9.84
CA GLU A 454 -26.40 -12.20 -8.86
C GLU A 454 -25.40 -11.42 -8.00
N ALA A 455 -24.30 -12.06 -7.57
CA ALA A 455 -23.22 -11.39 -6.84
C ALA A 455 -22.59 -10.24 -7.64
N VAL A 456 -22.30 -10.46 -8.93
CA VAL A 456 -21.76 -9.42 -9.83
C VAL A 456 -22.74 -8.27 -10.00
N ASP A 457 -24.03 -8.57 -10.20
CA ASP A 457 -25.07 -7.55 -10.37
C ASP A 457 -25.21 -6.69 -9.10
N ILE A 458 -25.18 -7.30 -7.90
CA ILE A 458 -25.21 -6.57 -6.62
C ILE A 458 -23.97 -5.67 -6.48
N ALA A 459 -22.77 -6.18 -6.75
CA ALA A 459 -21.53 -5.41 -6.62
C ALA A 459 -21.50 -4.21 -7.58
N GLU A 460 -21.92 -4.41 -8.84
CA GLU A 460 -22.03 -3.34 -9.84
C GLU A 460 -23.06 -2.28 -9.42
N GLU A 461 -24.23 -2.68 -8.91
CA GLU A 461 -25.26 -1.76 -8.44
C GLU A 461 -24.80 -0.92 -7.25
N GLN A 462 -24.14 -1.53 -6.25
CA GLN A 462 -23.60 -0.78 -5.11
C GLN A 462 -22.51 0.18 -5.54
N LEU A 463 -21.62 -0.22 -6.46
CA LEU A 463 -20.54 0.63 -6.93
C LEU A 463 -21.07 1.87 -7.68
N HIS A 464 -22.20 1.75 -8.38
CA HIS A 464 -22.91 2.89 -8.99
C HIS A 464 -23.57 3.83 -7.97
N LYS A 465 -23.99 3.32 -6.80
CA LYS A 465 -24.59 4.11 -5.73
C LYS A 465 -23.56 4.89 -4.91
N LEU A 466 -22.33 4.40 -4.84
CA LEU A 466 -21.26 4.96 -4.01
C LEU A 466 -20.59 6.19 -4.64
N GLY A 467 -20.58 7.30 -3.91
CA GLY A 467 -19.88 8.53 -4.30
C GLY A 467 -18.35 8.42 -4.18
N THR A 468 -17.63 9.45 -4.63
CA THR A 468 -16.16 9.55 -4.50
C THR A 468 -15.71 10.05 -3.12
N SER A 469 -16.58 9.97 -2.12
CA SER A 469 -16.30 10.50 -0.79
C SER A 469 -15.27 9.63 -0.06
N ALA A 470 -14.53 10.23 0.88
CA ALA A 470 -13.58 9.48 1.70
C ALA A 470 -14.28 8.44 2.62
N ALA A 471 -15.54 8.68 3.00
CA ALA A 471 -16.34 7.75 3.80
C ALA A 471 -16.71 6.49 3.00
N ASP A 472 -16.84 6.61 1.69
CA ASP A 472 -17.22 5.50 0.79
C ASP A 472 -16.01 4.68 0.30
N LYS A 473 -14.77 5.08 0.62
CA LYS A 473 -13.55 4.46 0.07
C LYS A 473 -13.46 2.96 0.39
N ASP A 474 -13.76 2.59 1.62
CA ASP A 474 -13.69 1.20 2.08
C ASP A 474 -14.81 0.32 1.49
N ALA A 475 -16.03 0.86 1.39
CA ALA A 475 -17.13 0.18 0.73
C ALA A 475 -16.81 -0.03 -0.77
N ARG A 476 -16.33 1.02 -1.42
CA ARG A 476 -15.99 1.03 -2.84
C ARG A 476 -14.87 0.05 -3.19
N THR A 477 -13.81 0.00 -2.39
CA THR A 477 -12.70 -0.98 -2.58
C THR A 477 -13.21 -2.41 -2.46
N THR A 478 -14.00 -2.71 -1.42
CA THR A 478 -14.63 -4.02 -1.23
C THR A 478 -15.53 -4.41 -2.41
N CYS A 479 -16.37 -3.48 -2.89
CA CYS A 479 -17.23 -3.72 -4.05
C CYS A 479 -16.43 -3.92 -5.35
N ARG A 480 -15.33 -3.18 -5.54
CA ARG A 480 -14.44 -3.33 -6.70
C ARG A 480 -13.76 -4.70 -6.70
N ASP A 481 -13.23 -5.12 -5.57
CA ASP A 481 -12.57 -6.42 -5.43
C ASP A 481 -13.57 -7.55 -5.69
N CYS A 482 -14.78 -7.44 -5.16
CA CYS A 482 -15.87 -8.38 -5.42
C CYS A 482 -16.27 -8.41 -6.91
N LEU A 483 -16.40 -7.25 -7.56
CA LEU A 483 -16.75 -7.16 -8.98
C LEU A 483 -15.65 -7.74 -9.88
N ALA A 484 -14.40 -7.42 -9.62
CA ALA A 484 -13.25 -7.93 -10.38
C ALA A 484 -13.13 -9.46 -10.24
N THR A 485 -13.23 -9.97 -9.01
CA THR A 485 -13.19 -11.42 -8.73
C THR A 485 -14.41 -12.12 -9.33
N GLY A 486 -15.59 -11.51 -9.23
CA GLY A 486 -16.84 -12.02 -9.79
C GLY A 486 -16.84 -12.18 -11.30
N LEU A 487 -16.38 -11.16 -12.03
CA LEU A 487 -16.26 -11.23 -13.48
C LEU A 487 -15.24 -12.30 -13.91
N GLY A 488 -14.08 -12.36 -13.24
CA GLY A 488 -13.05 -13.37 -13.52
C GLY A 488 -13.55 -14.80 -13.30
N ASN A 489 -14.22 -15.04 -12.16
CA ASN A 489 -14.78 -16.35 -11.84
C ASN A 489 -15.90 -16.75 -12.79
N TRP A 490 -16.79 -15.82 -13.13
CA TRP A 490 -17.87 -16.05 -14.08
C TRP A 490 -17.33 -16.39 -15.47
N ALA A 491 -16.33 -15.65 -15.95
CA ALA A 491 -15.63 -15.93 -17.20
C ALA A 491 -15.02 -17.34 -17.20
N GLU A 492 -14.33 -17.72 -16.13
CA GLU A 492 -13.70 -19.03 -16.03
C GLU A 492 -14.72 -20.17 -16.08
N MET A 493 -15.79 -20.08 -15.27
CA MET A 493 -16.83 -21.11 -15.20
C MET A 493 -17.57 -21.28 -16.54
N VAL A 494 -17.90 -20.18 -17.22
CA VAL A 494 -18.57 -20.23 -18.54
C VAL A 494 -17.62 -20.76 -19.61
N SER A 495 -16.34 -20.36 -19.59
CA SER A 495 -15.34 -20.87 -20.54
C SER A 495 -15.15 -22.40 -20.42
N ARG A 496 -15.20 -22.93 -19.20
CA ARG A 496 -15.15 -24.38 -18.95
C ARG A 496 -16.37 -25.09 -19.53
N LEU A 497 -17.58 -24.57 -19.32
CA LEU A 497 -18.80 -25.15 -19.90
C LEU A 497 -18.83 -25.06 -21.44
N ALA A 498 -18.36 -23.95 -22.01
CA ALA A 498 -18.26 -23.78 -23.46
C ALA A 498 -17.29 -24.81 -24.08
N ARG A 499 -16.15 -25.07 -23.42
CA ARG A 499 -15.20 -26.10 -23.83
C ARG A 499 -15.77 -27.51 -23.71
N GLU A 500 -16.50 -27.80 -22.63
CA GLU A 500 -17.18 -29.09 -22.45
C GLU A 500 -18.25 -29.32 -23.53
N GLU A 501 -19.04 -28.29 -23.88
CA GLU A 501 -20.05 -28.38 -24.95
C GLU A 501 -19.41 -28.57 -26.32
N ALA A 502 -18.32 -27.84 -26.61
CA ALA A 502 -17.56 -28.00 -27.85
C ALA A 502 -16.97 -29.42 -27.97
N ALA A 503 -16.34 -29.92 -26.90
CA ALA A 503 -15.79 -31.28 -26.84
C ALA A 503 -16.88 -32.35 -27.00
N ALA A 504 -18.07 -32.15 -26.39
CA ALA A 504 -19.19 -33.06 -26.55
C ALA A 504 -19.71 -33.07 -28.00
N LYS A 505 -19.79 -31.92 -28.67
CA LYS A 505 -20.16 -31.81 -30.09
C LYS A 505 -19.14 -32.49 -30.99
N GLU A 506 -17.84 -32.30 -30.74
CA GLU A 506 -16.78 -32.98 -31.47
C GLU A 506 -16.82 -34.50 -31.26
N ALA A 507 -17.07 -34.98 -30.04
CA ALA A 507 -17.22 -36.40 -29.74
C ALA A 507 -18.43 -37.02 -30.45
N LEU A 508 -19.56 -36.30 -30.51
CA LEU A 508 -20.75 -36.70 -31.27
C LEU A 508 -20.49 -36.70 -32.79
N ALA A 509 -19.70 -35.75 -33.30
CA ALA A 509 -19.33 -35.69 -34.71
C ALA A 509 -18.33 -36.80 -35.12
N GLN A 510 -17.56 -37.32 -34.17
CA GLN A 510 -16.63 -38.44 -34.38
C GLN A 510 -17.29 -39.82 -34.24
N MET A 511 -18.54 -39.92 -33.77
CA MET A 511 -19.28 -41.19 -33.76
C MET A 511 -19.70 -41.57 -35.19
N PRO A 512 -19.48 -42.83 -35.62
CA PRO A 512 -19.92 -43.30 -36.92
C PRO A 512 -21.45 -43.21 -37.03
N PRO A 513 -22.00 -42.85 -38.21
CA PRO A 513 -23.45 -42.75 -38.39
C PRO A 513 -24.11 -44.09 -38.04
N PRO A 514 -25.20 -44.10 -37.25
CA PRO A 514 -25.92 -45.33 -36.98
C PRO A 514 -26.42 -45.94 -38.30
N PRO A 515 -26.45 -47.29 -38.43
CA PRO A 515 -26.96 -47.93 -39.64
C PRO A 515 -28.41 -47.49 -39.89
N PRO A 516 -28.83 -47.31 -41.15
CA PRO A 516 -30.15 -46.77 -41.47
C PRO A 516 -31.25 -47.71 -40.97
N ALA A 517 -31.84 -47.37 -39.83
CA ALA A 517 -33.02 -48.05 -39.33
C ALA A 517 -34.22 -47.67 -40.21
N LYS A 518 -34.64 -48.61 -41.05
CA LYS A 518 -35.89 -48.53 -41.80
C LYS A 518 -37.06 -48.64 -40.83
N THR A 519 -37.57 -47.51 -40.35
CA THR A 519 -38.91 -47.45 -39.76
C THR A 519 -39.74 -46.47 -40.57
N SER A 520 -40.62 -47.03 -41.38
CA SER A 520 -41.70 -46.32 -42.07
C SER A 520 -42.58 -45.61 -41.04
N SER A 521 -42.44 -44.28 -40.94
CA SER A 521 -43.43 -43.43 -40.26
C SER A 521 -43.97 -42.42 -41.26
N TRP A 522 -45.21 -42.65 -41.66
CA TRP A 522 -46.01 -41.91 -42.65
C TRP A 522 -46.51 -40.54 -42.14
N PHE A 523 -46.19 -40.14 -40.90
CA PHE A 523 -46.78 -38.95 -40.25
C PHE A 523 -45.74 -37.88 -39.90
N GLY A 524 -45.10 -37.26 -40.90
CA GLY A 524 -44.03 -36.27 -40.67
C GLY A 524 -43.95 -35.12 -41.68
N GLY A 525 -45.04 -34.80 -42.38
CA GLY A 525 -45.03 -33.83 -43.50
C GLY A 525 -45.53 -32.42 -43.19
N LEU A 526 -45.70 -32.01 -41.92
CA LEU A 526 -46.38 -30.73 -41.63
C LEU A 526 -45.82 -29.94 -40.43
N TRP A 527 -44.58 -30.18 -40.00
CA TRP A 527 -43.88 -29.24 -39.11
C TRP A 527 -42.37 -29.28 -39.39
N GLY A 528 -41.91 -28.32 -40.19
CA GLY A 528 -40.54 -27.83 -40.13
C GLY A 528 -39.50 -28.65 -40.88
N GLU A 529 -39.40 -28.40 -42.19
CA GLU A 529 -38.11 -28.29 -42.86
C GLU A 529 -37.34 -27.13 -42.23
N GLY A 530 -36.81 -27.38 -41.03
CA GLY A 530 -35.81 -26.56 -40.39
C GLY A 530 -34.48 -26.93 -41.02
N VAL A 531 -34.07 -26.16 -42.03
CA VAL A 531 -32.66 -25.86 -42.23
C VAL A 531 -32.06 -25.71 -40.84
N VAL A 532 -31.16 -26.62 -40.46
CA VAL A 532 -30.26 -26.42 -39.33
C VAL A 532 -29.50 -25.16 -39.69
N LYS A 533 -30.03 -24.01 -39.26
CA LYS A 533 -29.29 -22.77 -39.28
C LYS A 533 -28.11 -23.05 -38.38
N GLU A 534 -26.96 -23.02 -39.01
CA GLU A 534 -25.59 -22.97 -38.50
C GLU A 534 -25.36 -21.72 -37.62
N GLN A 535 -26.35 -21.38 -36.77
CA GLN A 535 -26.43 -20.19 -35.92
C GLN A 535 -27.18 -20.47 -34.61
N ASP A 536 -27.18 -21.70 -34.11
CA ASP A 536 -27.29 -21.87 -32.65
C ASP A 536 -25.89 -21.62 -32.08
N HIS A 537 -25.58 -20.34 -31.85
CA HIS A 537 -24.48 -20.00 -30.95
C HIS A 537 -24.68 -20.83 -29.68
N SER A 538 -23.72 -21.71 -29.36
CA SER A 538 -23.69 -22.43 -28.08
C SER A 538 -24.07 -21.45 -26.96
N ARG A 539 -25.04 -21.83 -26.12
CA ARG A 539 -25.58 -20.99 -25.03
C ARG A 539 -24.45 -20.31 -24.26
N TRP A 540 -23.41 -21.08 -23.95
CA TRP A 540 -22.23 -20.64 -23.21
C TRP A 540 -21.31 -19.74 -24.04
N ALA A 541 -21.20 -19.95 -25.35
CA ALA A 541 -20.47 -19.05 -26.24
C ALA A 541 -21.17 -17.69 -26.44
N ALA A 542 -22.50 -17.63 -26.34
CA ALA A 542 -23.24 -16.37 -26.30
C ALA A 542 -23.00 -15.64 -24.96
N GLU A 543 -22.99 -16.38 -23.86
CA GLU A 543 -22.73 -15.83 -22.53
C GLU A 543 -21.30 -15.29 -22.36
N GLU A 544 -20.29 -15.98 -22.92
CA GLU A 544 -18.91 -15.51 -22.94
C GLU A 544 -18.80 -14.11 -23.58
N LYS A 545 -19.54 -13.85 -24.66
CA LYS A 545 -19.59 -12.51 -25.28
C LYS A 545 -20.21 -11.46 -24.35
N VAL A 546 -21.25 -11.82 -23.60
CA VAL A 546 -21.89 -10.93 -22.61
C VAL A 546 -20.90 -10.56 -21.52
N ILE A 547 -20.10 -11.53 -21.05
CA ILE A 547 -19.09 -11.30 -20.02
C ILE A 547 -18.02 -10.33 -20.52
N VAL A 548 -17.49 -10.54 -21.74
CA VAL A 548 -16.49 -9.64 -22.33
C VAL A 548 -17.03 -8.20 -22.47
N GLU A 549 -18.30 -8.04 -22.87
CA GLU A 549 -18.92 -6.71 -22.93
C GLU A 549 -19.14 -6.09 -21.54
N ARG A 550 -19.47 -6.89 -20.53
CA ARG A 550 -19.59 -6.45 -19.14
C ARG A 550 -18.24 -6.06 -18.55
N GLU A 551 -17.20 -6.88 -18.71
CA GLU A 551 -15.83 -6.53 -18.31
C GLU A 551 -15.37 -5.23 -18.95
N ARG A 552 -15.67 -5.02 -20.24
CA ARG A 552 -15.34 -3.77 -20.93
C ARG A 552 -16.01 -2.56 -20.28
N ARG A 553 -17.26 -2.69 -19.82
CA ARG A 553 -17.98 -1.62 -19.11
C ARG A 553 -17.47 -1.43 -17.69
N ALA A 554 -17.23 -2.54 -16.98
CA ALA A 554 -16.74 -2.53 -15.61
C ALA A 554 -15.33 -1.96 -15.49
N LYS A 555 -14.51 -2.00 -16.55
CA LYS A 555 -13.19 -1.34 -16.59
C LYS A 555 -13.26 0.13 -16.19
N GLU A 556 -14.29 0.88 -16.59
CA GLU A 556 -14.41 2.29 -16.18
C GLU A 556 -14.61 2.44 -14.65
N LEU A 557 -15.25 1.46 -14.01
CA LEU A 557 -15.50 1.45 -12.57
C LEU A 557 -14.30 0.90 -11.76
N LEU A 558 -13.51 0.02 -12.38
CA LEU A 558 -12.32 -0.60 -11.80
C LEU A 558 -11.07 0.29 -11.96
N ASP A 559 -10.91 0.94 -13.12
CA ASP A 559 -9.76 1.77 -13.50
C ASP A 559 -9.90 3.24 -13.05
N GLU A 560 -10.82 3.58 -12.14
CA GLU A 560 -10.89 4.94 -11.58
C GLU A 560 -9.64 5.18 -10.72
N LEU A 561 -8.55 5.54 -11.40
CA LEU A 561 -7.25 5.91 -10.90
C LEU A 561 -7.46 6.97 -9.82
N GLU A 562 -6.89 6.76 -8.63
CA GLU A 562 -6.72 7.86 -7.68
C GLU A 562 -6.16 9.05 -8.48
N PRO A 563 -6.85 10.21 -8.51
CA PRO A 563 -6.39 11.32 -9.30
C PRO A 563 -4.96 11.63 -8.86
N PRO A 564 -4.00 11.81 -9.80
CA PRO A 564 -2.64 12.19 -9.43
C PRO A 564 -2.73 13.39 -8.49
N ALA A 565 -1.93 13.38 -7.42
CA ALA A 565 -1.91 14.42 -6.41
C ALA A 565 -1.62 15.78 -7.09
N ASN A 566 -2.68 16.45 -7.52
CA ASN A 566 -2.59 17.72 -8.22
C ASN A 566 -2.33 18.80 -7.17
N GLY A 567 -1.06 19.15 -7.01
CA GLY A 567 -0.65 20.18 -6.07
C GLY A 567 0.85 20.24 -5.87
N LEU A 568 1.29 21.29 -5.18
CA LEU A 568 2.69 21.56 -4.84
C LEU A 568 3.38 20.39 -4.11
N SER A 569 2.62 19.43 -3.57
CA SER A 569 3.10 18.17 -2.98
C SER A 569 3.86 17.27 -3.98
N SER A 570 3.53 17.32 -5.27
CA SER A 570 4.24 16.56 -6.33
C SER A 570 5.67 17.07 -6.61
N ILE A 571 5.99 18.29 -6.17
CA ILE A 571 7.33 18.88 -6.35
C ILE A 571 8.29 18.39 -5.25
N PHE A 572 7.77 17.88 -4.13
CA PHE A 572 8.55 17.44 -2.98
C PHE A 572 8.61 15.92 -2.80
N SER A 573 8.03 15.15 -3.72
CA SER A 573 8.04 13.68 -3.72
C SER A 573 9.00 13.06 -4.75
N ALA A 574 10.09 13.76 -5.09
CA ALA A 574 11.13 13.25 -5.99
C ALA A 574 12.37 12.78 -5.23
#